data_AF-A0A086BIT6-F1
#
_entry.id   AF-A0A086BIT6-F1
#
_cell.length_a   1.000
_cell.length_b   1.000
_cell.length_c   1.000
_cell.angle_alpha   90.00
_cell.angle_beta   90.00
_cell.angle_gamma   90.00
#
_symmetry.space_group_name_H-M   'P 1'
#
loop_
_entity.id
_entity.type
_entity.pdbx_description
1 polymer ?
#
loop_
_entity_poly.entity_id
_entity_poly.type
_entity_poly.pdbx_seq_one_letter_code
_entity_poly.pdbx_strand_id
1 'polypeptide(L)'
;MKLNLAIVALALAVPTASFAQDSTAVSNGEYPNTFSSGSANVSPFTQKSKRFNDWAISVGAGVPLMQSADLTSIKNGNGKNLFGYSAYVSIDKAITHAFGLKLQYDRGETRQGFFSTKDSAPTDLAVSQRLAARTQYDAISILGDINFSNLLRRVDNHSTYRWALHGYAGVGTLAYRAYLKDGSNRQRLMTEVKPFKFNSLFGQVGTGLKFKVNRSLDIEGRVMYVVTGDDQFDGGGAKYSAINQREENTSDNFFNATLGVTLKLGKHESHLMWHDPLQEVYYKLDVLANKNQDIEVCKKGDADNDGVCDDWDRQLDTPAGARVDGAGVALDTDLDGVIDLYDKCVTVP
;
A
#
# COMPACT_ATOMS: atom_id res chain seq x y z
N MET A 1 19.48 12.13 33.85
CA MET A 1 19.12 11.64 32.50
C MET A 1 19.49 12.72 31.50
N LYS A 2 20.50 12.51 30.65
CA LYS A 2 20.81 13.43 29.55
C LYS A 2 19.93 13.03 28.37
N LEU A 3 18.86 13.79 28.10
CA LEU A 3 18.06 13.61 26.88
C LEU A 3 18.96 13.96 25.68
N ASN A 4 19.11 13.04 24.74
CA ASN A 4 19.82 13.28 23.48
C ASN A 4 19.05 14.32 22.66
N LEU A 5 19.72 15.43 22.27
CA LEU A 5 19.14 16.49 21.43
C LEU A 5 18.52 15.96 20.14
N ALA A 6 18.99 14.82 19.62
CA ALA A 6 18.43 14.17 18.44
C ALA A 6 16.98 13.68 18.62
N ILE A 7 16.62 13.20 19.82
CA ILE A 7 15.25 12.73 20.13
C ILE A 7 14.31 13.93 20.25
N VAL A 8 14.79 15.03 20.84
CA VAL A 8 14.04 16.28 20.92
C VAL A 8 13.87 16.90 19.53
N ALA A 9 14.90 16.89 18.69
CA ALA A 9 14.82 17.37 17.32
C ALA A 9 13.84 16.54 16.47
N LEU A 10 13.84 15.21 16.60
CA LEU A 10 12.90 14.34 15.90
C LEU A 10 11.46 14.50 16.43
N ALA A 11 11.29 14.63 17.75
CA ALA A 11 10.00 14.88 18.39
C ALA A 11 9.42 16.27 18.08
N LEU A 12 10.27 17.26 17.77
CA LEU A 12 9.86 18.58 17.28
C LEU A 12 9.60 18.59 15.77
N ALA A 13 10.34 17.80 14.98
CA ALA A 13 10.20 17.75 13.53
C ALA A 13 8.84 17.16 13.07
N VAL A 14 8.37 16.11 13.75
CA VAL A 14 7.10 15.43 13.42
C VAL A 14 5.87 16.37 13.52
N PRO A 15 5.66 17.14 14.60
CA PRO A 15 4.59 18.12 14.64
C PRO A 15 4.81 19.25 13.64
N THR A 16 6.03 19.76 13.43
CA THR A 16 6.27 20.84 12.45
C THR A 16 5.94 20.45 11.01
N ALA A 17 6.22 19.20 10.60
CA ALA A 17 5.83 18.68 9.29
C ALA A 17 4.30 18.47 9.18
N SER A 18 3.63 18.19 10.30
CA SER A 18 2.17 18.03 10.37
C SER A 18 1.45 19.38 10.32
N PHE A 19 1.98 20.42 10.97
CA PHE A 19 1.46 21.79 10.91
C PHE A 19 1.75 22.48 9.57
N ALA A 20 2.79 22.07 8.84
CA ALA A 20 3.07 22.58 7.50
C ALA A 20 2.04 22.12 6.43
N GLN A 21 1.26 21.06 6.72
CA GLN A 21 0.17 20.59 5.86
C GLN A 21 -1.21 21.19 6.22
N ASP A 22 -1.30 22.02 7.27
CA ASP A 22 -2.56 22.63 7.69
C ASP A 22 -2.89 23.82 6.77
N SER A 23 -3.43 23.53 5.58
CA SER A 23 -3.79 24.51 4.55
C SER A 23 -5.16 25.18 4.82
N THR A 24 -5.63 25.17 6.06
CA THR A 24 -6.95 25.70 6.43
C THR A 24 -7.06 27.23 6.33
N ALA A 25 -5.92 27.93 6.22
CA ALA A 25 -5.86 29.39 6.11
C ALA A 25 -6.09 29.96 4.69
N VAL A 26 -6.31 29.14 3.65
CA VAL A 26 -6.41 29.61 2.25
C VAL A 26 -7.73 29.20 1.56
N SER A 27 -8.78 28.89 2.33
CA SER A 27 -10.12 28.66 1.77
C SER A 27 -10.95 29.94 1.81
N ASN A 28 -10.58 30.95 1.02
CA ASN A 28 -11.44 32.12 0.76
C ASN A 28 -12.60 31.81 -0.23
N GLY A 29 -12.99 30.53 -0.37
CA GLY A 29 -14.17 30.13 -1.15
C GLY A 29 -14.02 30.16 -2.67
N GLU A 30 -12.95 30.75 -3.21
CA GLU A 30 -12.67 30.75 -4.65
C GLU A 30 -11.81 29.53 -5.05
N TYR A 31 -12.45 28.61 -5.78
CA TYR A 31 -11.77 27.53 -6.52
C TYR A 31 -11.73 27.90 -8.01
N PRO A 32 -10.63 27.61 -8.73
CA PRO A 32 -9.41 26.93 -8.30
C PRO A 32 -8.36 27.88 -7.67
N ASN A 33 -7.57 27.40 -6.72
CA ASN A 33 -6.44 28.13 -6.11
C ASN A 33 -5.11 27.36 -6.24
N THR A 34 -3.98 28.00 -5.92
CA THR A 34 -2.62 27.45 -6.06
C THR A 34 -2.34 26.17 -5.28
N PHE A 35 -3.22 25.77 -4.36
CA PHE A 35 -3.07 24.60 -3.49
C PHE A 35 -4.12 23.51 -3.76
N SER A 36 -5.03 23.73 -4.72
CA SER A 36 -6.07 22.76 -5.09
C SER A 36 -5.82 22.24 -6.50
N SER A 37 -6.14 20.96 -6.73
CA SER A 37 -5.99 20.31 -8.04
C SER A 37 -7.03 20.76 -9.08
N GLY A 38 -7.61 21.96 -8.93
CA GLY A 38 -8.74 22.43 -9.73
C GLY A 38 -10.09 21.75 -9.42
N SER A 39 -10.17 20.91 -8.38
CA SER A 39 -11.41 20.26 -7.97
C SER A 39 -12.36 21.26 -7.28
N ALA A 40 -13.57 21.41 -7.81
CA ALA A 40 -14.62 22.24 -7.22
C ALA A 40 -15.17 21.69 -5.88
N ASN A 41 -14.77 20.48 -5.48
CA ASN A 41 -15.24 19.84 -4.26
C ASN A 41 -14.07 19.48 -3.36
N VAL A 42 -13.71 20.40 -2.46
CA VAL A 42 -12.73 20.18 -1.39
C VAL A 42 -13.50 19.97 -0.10
N SER A 43 -13.33 18.79 0.49
CA SER A 43 -13.88 18.47 1.81
C SER A 43 -12.76 18.48 2.84
N PRO A 44 -12.98 19.02 4.05
CA PRO A 44 -11.99 18.92 5.12
C PRO A 44 -11.77 17.45 5.49
N PHE A 45 -10.52 17.08 5.78
CA PHE A 45 -10.12 15.72 6.19
C PHE A 45 -10.70 15.35 7.57
N THR A 46 -12.00 15.07 7.60
CA THR A 46 -12.74 14.66 8.79
C THR A 46 -13.11 13.18 8.71
N GLN A 47 -13.37 12.54 9.84
CA GLN A 47 -13.80 11.13 9.86
C GLN A 47 -15.10 10.90 9.06
N LYS A 48 -15.96 11.92 8.90
CA LYS A 48 -17.19 11.86 8.09
C LYS A 48 -16.91 11.81 6.58
N SER A 49 -15.79 12.39 6.14
CA SER A 49 -15.38 12.40 4.73
C SER A 49 -14.67 11.11 4.29
N LYS A 50 -14.32 10.23 5.24
CA LYS A 50 -13.66 8.96 4.90
C LYS A 50 -14.60 8.07 4.11
N ARG A 51 -14.07 7.54 3.01
CA ARG A 51 -14.78 6.60 2.13
C ARG A 51 -14.30 5.15 2.28
N PHE A 52 -13.14 4.96 2.92
CA PHE A 52 -12.47 3.66 3.00
C PHE A 52 -12.05 3.35 4.42
N ASN A 53 -12.02 2.05 4.74
CA ASN A 53 -11.34 1.57 5.93
C ASN A 53 -9.82 1.69 5.69
N ASP A 54 -9.10 2.18 6.68
CA ASP A 54 -7.68 2.51 6.58
C ASP A 54 -6.87 1.94 7.76
N TRP A 55 -7.51 1.19 8.66
CA TRP A 55 -6.89 0.48 9.77
C TRP A 55 -7.12 -1.02 9.63
N ALA A 56 -6.12 -1.81 10.03
CA ALA A 56 -6.25 -3.24 10.16
C ALA A 56 -5.39 -3.79 11.31
N ILE A 57 -5.71 -5.00 11.77
CA ILE A 57 -4.88 -5.77 12.69
C ILE A 57 -4.45 -7.04 11.95
N SER A 58 -3.15 -7.31 11.93
CA SER A 58 -2.62 -8.55 11.36
C SER A 58 -1.99 -9.42 12.43
N VAL A 59 -2.20 -10.73 12.32
CA VAL A 59 -1.55 -11.73 13.18
C VAL A 59 -1.02 -12.85 12.30
N GLY A 60 0.12 -13.43 12.64
CA GLY A 60 0.65 -14.55 11.88
C GLY A 60 1.69 -15.35 12.65
N ALA A 61 2.00 -16.52 12.12
CA ALA A 61 2.98 -17.43 12.69
C ALA A 61 3.82 -18.08 11.58
N GLY A 62 5.03 -18.51 11.91
CA GLY A 62 5.97 -18.98 10.92
C GLY A 62 7.22 -19.61 11.49
N VAL A 63 8.23 -19.67 10.64
CA VAL A 63 9.49 -20.36 10.90
C VAL A 63 10.65 -19.43 10.54
N PRO A 64 11.47 -19.05 11.52
CA PRO A 64 12.72 -18.37 11.27
C PRO A 64 13.83 -19.39 10.98
N LEU A 65 14.65 -19.09 9.98
CA LEU A 65 15.70 -19.95 9.42
C LEU A 65 17.00 -19.16 9.32
N MET A 66 18.01 -19.57 10.09
CA MET A 66 19.35 -19.01 10.02
C MET A 66 20.11 -19.67 8.87
N GLN A 67 20.47 -18.88 7.86
CA GLN A 67 21.20 -19.38 6.69
C GLN A 67 22.59 -18.74 6.59
N SER A 68 22.71 -17.47 6.94
CA SER A 68 23.96 -16.73 6.99
C SER A 68 24.30 -16.52 8.47
N ALA A 69 25.11 -17.41 9.04
CA ALA A 69 25.62 -17.39 10.41
C ALA A 69 26.65 -18.51 10.58
N ASP A 70 27.50 -18.46 11.61
CA ASP A 70 28.43 -19.56 11.93
C ASP A 70 27.66 -20.85 12.27
N LEU A 71 26.56 -20.73 13.02
CA LEU A 71 25.60 -21.80 13.23
C LEU A 71 24.35 -21.58 12.35
N THR A 72 24.18 -22.45 11.35
CA THR A 72 23.01 -22.45 10.46
C THR A 72 21.91 -23.42 10.87
N SER A 73 20.66 -23.10 10.50
CA SER A 73 19.45 -23.93 10.61
C SER A 73 19.33 -24.96 9.48
N ILE A 74 19.76 -24.60 8.27
CA ILE A 74 19.67 -25.44 7.06
C ILE A 74 21.05 -26.02 6.76
N LYS A 75 21.13 -27.34 6.56
CA LYS A 75 22.40 -28.08 6.43
C LYS A 75 22.69 -28.63 5.03
N ASN A 76 21.89 -28.32 4.01
CA ASN A 76 22.11 -28.66 2.59
C ASN A 76 22.66 -30.08 2.34
N GLY A 77 22.20 -31.09 3.10
CA GLY A 77 22.62 -32.49 2.96
C GLY A 77 23.65 -33.00 3.98
N ASN A 78 24.32 -32.11 4.74
CA ASN A 78 25.33 -32.44 5.76
C ASN A 78 24.77 -32.53 7.20
N GLY A 79 23.47 -32.83 7.36
CA GLY A 79 22.85 -32.95 8.67
C GLY A 79 21.33 -32.75 8.66
N LYS A 80 20.71 -32.79 9.84
CA LYS A 80 19.28 -32.51 10.00
C LYS A 80 19.02 -31.01 10.06
N ASN A 81 18.00 -30.54 9.33
CA ASN A 81 17.56 -29.16 9.41
C ASN A 81 16.87 -28.90 10.75
N LEU A 82 17.10 -27.72 11.31
CA LEU A 82 16.57 -27.29 12.60
C LEU A 82 15.56 -26.17 12.40
N PHE A 83 14.37 -26.34 12.98
CA PHE A 83 13.27 -25.39 12.80
C PHE A 83 12.93 -24.71 14.12
N GLY A 84 12.93 -23.38 14.04
CA GLY A 84 12.42 -22.48 15.06
C GLY A 84 10.91 -22.26 14.97
N TYR A 85 10.42 -21.26 15.69
CA TYR A 85 9.07 -20.73 15.51
C TYR A 85 9.11 -19.20 15.61
N SER A 86 8.18 -18.54 14.94
CA SER A 86 7.93 -17.11 15.06
C SER A 86 6.45 -16.83 15.07
N ALA A 87 6.05 -15.75 15.74
CA ALA A 87 4.71 -15.21 15.71
C ALA A 87 4.78 -13.68 15.72
N TYR A 88 3.86 -13.03 15.03
CA TYR A 88 3.76 -11.58 15.00
C TYR A 88 2.33 -11.10 15.19
N VAL A 89 2.22 -9.89 15.73
CA VAL A 89 0.99 -9.09 15.76
C VAL A 89 1.35 -7.70 15.27
N SER A 90 0.56 -7.14 14.36
CA SER A 90 0.76 -5.77 13.88
C SER A 90 -0.54 -4.97 13.82
N ILE A 91 -0.40 -3.67 14.02
CA ILE A 91 -1.42 -2.68 13.75
C ILE A 91 -1.00 -1.97 12.47
N ASP A 92 -1.88 -2.02 11.48
CA ASP A 92 -1.60 -1.57 10.12
C ASP A 92 -2.44 -0.33 9.81
N LYS A 93 -1.79 0.68 9.23
CA LYS A 93 -2.41 1.91 8.79
C LYS A 93 -2.14 2.12 7.30
N ALA A 94 -3.19 2.09 6.48
CA ALA A 94 -3.09 2.54 5.10
C ALA A 94 -3.07 4.07 5.07
N ILE A 95 -2.05 4.64 4.41
CA ILE A 95 -1.90 6.08 4.21
C ILE A 95 -2.47 6.47 2.84
N THR A 96 -2.17 5.65 1.83
CA THR A 96 -2.71 5.78 0.46
C THR A 96 -3.23 4.43 -0.04
N HIS A 97 -3.71 4.39 -1.29
CA HIS A 97 -4.10 3.15 -1.97
C HIS A 97 -2.93 2.18 -2.20
N ALA A 98 -1.68 2.67 -2.13
CA ALA A 98 -0.47 1.89 -2.38
C ALA A 98 0.55 1.90 -1.22
N PHE A 99 0.46 2.83 -0.27
CA PHE A 99 1.42 2.98 0.82
C PHE A 99 0.77 2.93 2.21
N GLY A 100 1.40 2.23 3.14
CA GLY A 100 0.95 2.07 4.52
C GLY A 100 2.12 1.95 5.49
N LEU A 101 1.79 2.02 6.78
CA LEU A 101 2.70 1.85 7.90
C LEU A 101 2.18 0.75 8.81
N LYS A 102 3.08 -0.06 9.38
CA LYS A 102 2.74 -1.08 10.37
C LYS A 102 3.59 -0.90 11.61
N LEU A 103 2.96 -0.97 12.77
CA LEU A 103 3.64 -1.19 14.04
C LEU A 103 3.53 -2.67 14.37
N GLN A 104 4.66 -3.38 14.44
CA GLN A 104 4.69 -4.82 14.58
C GLN A 104 5.48 -5.24 15.83
N TYR A 105 4.93 -6.21 16.55
CA TYR A 105 5.63 -6.98 17.58
C TYR A 105 5.82 -8.41 17.10
N ASP A 106 7.05 -8.91 17.18
CA ASP A 106 7.45 -10.26 16.84
C ASP A 106 7.99 -10.98 18.08
N ARG A 107 7.70 -12.28 18.18
CA ARG A 107 8.29 -13.17 19.17
C ARG A 107 8.65 -14.49 18.53
N GLY A 108 9.82 -15.03 18.84
CA GLY A 108 10.24 -16.30 18.26
C GLY A 108 11.42 -16.97 18.94
N GLU A 109 11.75 -18.15 18.42
CA GLU A 109 12.95 -18.91 18.76
C GLU A 109 13.57 -19.40 17.45
N THR A 110 14.82 -19.05 17.16
CA THR A 110 15.63 -19.70 16.11
C THR A 110 16.31 -20.95 16.68
N ARG A 111 16.61 -21.90 15.81
CA ARG A 111 17.40 -23.09 16.15
C ARG A 111 18.45 -23.34 15.10
N GLN A 112 19.67 -23.60 15.54
CA GLN A 112 20.83 -23.67 14.65
C GLN A 112 21.92 -24.58 15.23
N GLY A 113 22.83 -25.04 14.38
CA GLY A 113 23.93 -25.93 14.76
C GLY A 113 23.75 -27.36 14.24
N PHE A 114 24.54 -28.29 14.76
CA PHE A 114 24.67 -29.65 14.21
C PHE A 114 23.61 -30.63 14.72
N PHE A 115 22.97 -30.32 15.85
CA PHE A 115 21.90 -31.10 16.43
C PHE A 115 20.91 -30.17 17.16
N SER A 116 19.75 -30.69 17.56
CA SER A 116 18.77 -29.93 18.32
C SER A 116 19.21 -29.76 19.77
N THR A 117 19.06 -28.58 20.35
CA THR A 117 19.33 -28.38 21.79
C THR A 117 18.46 -29.25 22.69
N LYS A 118 17.35 -29.78 22.17
CA LYS A 118 16.46 -30.72 22.87
C LYS A 118 17.03 -32.14 22.97
N ASP A 119 17.89 -32.52 22.03
CA ASP A 119 18.46 -33.86 21.96
C ASP A 119 19.81 -33.90 22.67
N SER A 120 20.26 -35.10 23.05
CA SER A 120 21.62 -35.27 23.56
C SER A 120 22.64 -35.08 22.43
N ALA A 121 23.80 -34.51 22.75
CA ALA A 121 24.88 -34.30 21.81
C ALA A 121 25.30 -35.66 21.20
N PRO A 122 25.24 -35.80 19.86
CA PRO A 122 25.58 -37.06 19.20
C PRO A 122 27.04 -37.43 19.46
N THR A 123 27.29 -38.70 19.79
CA THR A 123 28.63 -39.23 20.12
C THR A 123 29.46 -39.60 18.89
N ASP A 124 28.80 -39.74 17.74
CA ASP A 124 29.37 -39.99 16.41
C ASP A 124 29.95 -38.73 15.75
N LEU A 125 29.53 -37.54 16.18
CA LEU A 125 30.10 -36.27 15.70
C LEU A 125 31.44 -35.96 16.39
N ALA A 126 32.35 -35.32 15.65
CA ALA A 126 33.60 -34.80 16.20
C ALA A 126 33.31 -33.80 17.35
N VAL A 127 34.20 -33.73 18.36
CA VAL A 127 34.00 -32.85 19.53
C VAL A 127 33.77 -31.39 19.13
N SER A 128 34.44 -30.92 18.07
CA SER A 128 34.27 -29.58 17.50
C SER A 128 32.92 -29.35 16.82
N GLN A 129 32.18 -30.41 16.47
CA GLN A 129 30.87 -30.39 15.81
C GLN A 129 29.72 -30.70 16.76
N ARG A 130 29.98 -30.97 18.05
CA ARG A 130 28.95 -31.15 19.07
C ARG A 130 28.47 -29.80 19.61
N LEU A 131 28.01 -28.93 18.71
CA LEU A 131 27.48 -27.61 19.04
C LEU A 131 26.05 -27.45 18.51
N ALA A 132 25.15 -27.02 19.38
CA ALA A 132 23.78 -26.67 19.06
C ALA A 132 23.42 -25.35 19.74
N ALA A 133 22.67 -24.49 19.08
CA ALA A 133 22.22 -23.23 19.66
C ALA A 133 20.73 -22.96 19.39
N ARG A 134 20.15 -22.16 20.28
CA ARG A 134 18.82 -21.60 20.12
C ARG A 134 18.83 -20.14 20.56
N THR A 135 18.09 -19.30 19.87
CA THR A 135 17.99 -17.88 20.21
C THR A 135 16.55 -17.47 20.32
N GLN A 136 16.15 -17.10 21.53
CA GLN A 136 14.81 -16.61 21.81
C GLN A 136 14.81 -15.10 21.65
N TYR A 137 13.88 -14.55 20.88
CA TYR A 137 13.85 -13.13 20.57
C TYR A 137 12.45 -12.54 20.70
N ASP A 138 12.44 -11.25 21.03
CA ASP A 138 11.28 -10.36 21.07
C ASP A 138 11.68 -9.08 20.31
N ALA A 139 10.88 -8.67 19.33
CA ALA A 139 11.17 -7.51 18.51
C ALA A 139 9.97 -6.56 18.41
N ILE A 140 10.24 -5.26 18.39
CA ILE A 140 9.26 -4.21 18.10
C ILE A 140 9.79 -3.42 16.92
N SER A 141 9.00 -3.25 15.87
CA SER A 141 9.44 -2.57 14.65
C SER A 141 8.35 -1.72 14.02
N ILE A 142 8.79 -0.73 13.25
CA ILE A 142 7.94 0.05 12.34
C ILE A 142 8.31 -0.37 10.91
N LEU A 143 7.31 -0.75 10.13
CA LEU A 143 7.45 -1.19 8.74
C LEU A 143 6.70 -0.23 7.81
N GLY A 144 7.33 0.14 6.70
CA GLY A 144 6.63 0.61 5.51
C GLY A 144 6.02 -0.58 4.76
N ASP A 145 4.81 -0.40 4.25
CA ASP A 145 4.06 -1.34 3.41
C ASP A 145 3.82 -0.70 2.05
N ILE A 146 4.36 -1.29 0.98
CA ILE A 146 4.10 -0.87 -0.40
C ILE A 146 3.29 -1.97 -1.09
N ASN A 147 2.07 -1.67 -1.52
CA ASN A 147 1.27 -2.53 -2.37
C ASN A 147 1.67 -2.32 -3.84
N PHE A 148 2.57 -3.16 -4.34
CA PHE A 148 3.04 -3.11 -5.73
C PHE A 148 1.94 -3.39 -6.74
N SER A 149 0.95 -4.24 -6.40
CA SER A 149 -0.17 -4.53 -7.30
C SER A 149 -1.04 -3.32 -7.56
N ASN A 150 -1.22 -2.43 -6.58
CA ASN A 150 -1.91 -1.16 -6.80
C ASN A 150 -0.99 -0.09 -7.39
N LEU A 151 0.27 -0.02 -6.96
CA LEU A 151 1.23 0.97 -7.45
C LEU A 151 1.51 0.80 -8.95
N LEU A 152 1.66 -0.44 -9.40
CA LEU A 152 1.96 -0.81 -10.79
C LEU A 152 0.70 -1.21 -11.56
N ARG A 153 -0.48 -0.82 -11.05
CA ARG A 153 -1.75 -1.17 -11.69
C ARG A 153 -1.84 -0.49 -13.04
N ARG A 154 -2.05 -1.30 -14.07
CA ARG A 154 -2.30 -0.84 -15.43
C ARG A 154 -3.65 -0.13 -15.52
N VAL A 155 -3.63 1.07 -16.11
CA VAL A 155 -4.80 1.94 -16.31
C VAL A 155 -5.83 1.31 -17.24
N ASP A 156 -5.39 0.50 -18.20
CA ASP A 156 -6.23 -0.16 -19.21
C ASP A 156 -6.84 -1.49 -18.74
N ASN A 157 -6.43 -2.01 -17.58
CA ASN A 157 -6.87 -3.32 -17.10
C ASN A 157 -7.92 -3.20 -15.98
N HIS A 158 -9.15 -3.57 -16.31
CA HIS A 158 -10.33 -3.50 -15.44
C HIS A 158 -10.53 -4.75 -14.56
N SER A 159 -9.59 -5.69 -14.55
CA SER A 159 -9.70 -6.93 -13.79
C SER A 159 -9.74 -6.69 -12.28
N THR A 160 -10.63 -7.38 -11.59
CA THR A 160 -10.70 -7.36 -10.12
C THR A 160 -9.68 -8.33 -9.52
N TYR A 161 -8.58 -7.80 -8.98
CA TYR A 161 -7.59 -8.62 -8.32
C TYR A 161 -8.03 -8.98 -6.90
N ARG A 162 -8.02 -10.28 -6.61
CA ARG A 162 -8.20 -10.81 -5.25
C ARG A 162 -6.88 -11.07 -4.54
N TRP A 163 -5.76 -10.82 -5.19
CA TRP A 163 -4.43 -10.93 -4.59
C TRP A 163 -3.63 -9.66 -4.85
N ALA A 164 -2.70 -9.37 -3.96
CA ALA A 164 -1.81 -8.22 -4.05
C ALA A 164 -0.40 -8.61 -3.59
N LEU A 165 0.60 -8.16 -4.34
CA LEU A 165 2.00 -8.26 -3.96
C LEU A 165 2.39 -7.03 -3.15
N HIS A 166 3.01 -7.28 -2.01
CA HIS A 166 3.47 -6.26 -1.08
C HIS A 166 4.97 -6.33 -0.86
N GLY A 167 5.59 -5.17 -0.68
CA GLY A 167 6.95 -5.01 -0.18
C GLY A 167 6.94 -4.42 1.22
N TYR A 168 7.85 -4.92 2.07
CA TYR A 168 8.02 -4.48 3.44
C TYR A 168 9.46 -4.05 3.68
N ALA A 169 9.65 -2.93 4.37
CA ALA A 169 10.95 -2.52 4.86
C ALA A 169 10.78 -1.75 6.16
N GLY A 170 11.65 -1.98 7.14
CA GLY A 170 11.53 -1.31 8.42
C GLY A 170 12.69 -1.55 9.36
N VAL A 171 12.62 -0.85 10.49
CA VAL A 171 13.64 -0.88 11.55
C VAL A 171 12.96 -1.00 12.90
N GLY A 172 13.70 -1.51 13.88
CA GLY A 172 13.16 -1.73 15.20
C GLY A 172 14.20 -2.06 16.25
N THR A 173 13.72 -2.52 17.39
CA THR A 173 14.55 -3.05 18.48
C THR A 173 14.32 -4.56 18.63
N LEU A 174 15.40 -5.32 18.71
CA LEU A 174 15.46 -6.77 18.86
C LEU A 174 16.12 -7.09 20.21
N ALA A 175 15.34 -7.63 21.14
CA ALA A 175 15.84 -8.23 22.36
C ALA A 175 15.97 -9.73 22.15
N TYR A 176 17.06 -10.33 22.65
CA TYR A 176 17.24 -11.77 22.49
C TYR A 176 18.12 -12.39 23.58
N ARG A 177 17.96 -13.70 23.75
CA ARG A 177 18.79 -14.57 24.59
C ARG A 177 19.26 -15.75 23.77
N ALA A 178 20.56 -15.81 23.53
CA ALA A 178 21.20 -16.86 22.76
C ALA A 178 21.82 -17.90 23.69
N TYR A 179 21.48 -19.16 23.48
CA TYR A 179 21.95 -20.28 24.29
C TYR A 179 22.73 -21.27 23.44
N LEU A 180 23.83 -21.78 23.98
CA LEU A 180 24.63 -22.82 23.35
C LEU A 180 24.59 -24.09 24.19
N LYS A 181 24.50 -25.24 23.53
CA LYS A 181 24.65 -26.57 24.09
C LYS A 181 25.85 -27.24 23.45
N ASP A 182 26.75 -27.75 24.28
CA ASP A 182 27.98 -28.42 23.86
C ASP A 182 27.91 -29.95 24.04
N GLY A 183 29.01 -30.63 23.71
CA GLY A 183 29.17 -32.08 23.85
C GLY A 183 29.05 -32.62 25.28
N SER A 184 29.08 -31.76 26.31
CA SER A 184 28.82 -32.15 27.71
C SER A 184 27.34 -32.18 28.06
N ASN A 185 26.46 -31.94 27.08
CA ASN A 185 25.01 -31.82 27.23
C ASN A 185 24.55 -30.66 28.12
N ARG A 186 25.44 -29.77 28.52
CA ARG A 186 25.12 -28.58 29.29
C ARG A 186 24.71 -27.45 28.36
N GLN A 187 23.61 -26.77 28.70
CA GLN A 187 23.17 -25.58 28.00
C GLN A 187 23.58 -24.34 28.79
N ARG A 188 24.27 -23.41 28.15
CA ARG A 188 24.74 -22.15 28.73
C ARG A 188 24.17 -20.95 27.98
N LEU A 189 23.85 -19.88 28.72
CA LEU A 189 23.52 -18.59 28.13
C LEU A 189 24.82 -17.96 27.62
N MET A 190 24.85 -17.60 26.34
CA MET A 190 26.03 -17.01 25.70
C MET A 190 25.91 -15.49 25.64
N THR A 191 24.74 -15.02 25.21
CA THR A 191 24.49 -13.59 24.98
C THR A 191 23.08 -13.25 25.41
N GLU A 192 22.93 -12.08 26.04
CA GLU A 192 21.65 -11.47 26.33
C GLU A 192 21.68 -10.01 25.89
N VAL A 193 20.78 -9.65 24.97
CA VAL A 193 20.52 -8.27 24.56
C VAL A 193 19.15 -7.87 25.09
N LYS A 194 19.14 -6.78 25.88
CA LYS A 194 17.92 -6.21 26.44
C LYS A 194 17.27 -5.23 25.46
N PRO A 195 15.93 -5.11 25.46
CA PRO A 195 15.23 -4.20 24.55
C PRO A 195 15.62 -2.74 24.81
N PHE A 196 15.45 -1.89 23.78
CA PHE A 196 15.64 -0.43 23.83
C PHE A 196 17.06 0.02 24.23
N LYS A 197 18.08 -0.80 23.95
CA LYS A 197 19.49 -0.41 24.02
C LYS A 197 20.04 -0.10 22.64
N PHE A 198 21.08 0.73 22.54
CA PHE A 198 21.69 1.10 21.25
C PHE A 198 22.16 -0.11 20.44
N ASN A 199 22.60 -1.19 21.09
CA ASN A 199 23.00 -2.44 20.46
C ASN A 199 21.84 -3.41 20.14
N SER A 200 20.58 -2.98 20.31
CA SER A 200 19.39 -3.76 20.00
C SER A 200 18.73 -3.36 18.67
N LEU A 201 19.31 -2.42 17.92
CA LEU A 201 18.71 -1.97 16.67
C LEU A 201 18.86 -3.03 15.58
N PHE A 202 17.77 -3.32 14.87
CA PHE A 202 17.76 -4.26 13.76
C PHE A 202 16.96 -3.69 12.58
N GLY A 203 17.24 -4.21 11.38
CA GLY A 203 16.51 -3.91 10.16
C GLY A 203 15.81 -5.14 9.61
N GLN A 204 14.73 -4.95 8.89
CA GLN A 204 14.10 -6.03 8.13
C GLN A 204 13.54 -5.55 6.81
N VAL A 205 13.60 -6.41 5.81
CA VAL A 205 13.06 -6.18 4.48
C VAL A 205 12.43 -7.47 3.97
N GLY A 206 11.35 -7.40 3.22
CA GLY A 206 10.69 -8.60 2.75
C GLY A 206 9.57 -8.33 1.77
N THR A 207 8.91 -9.41 1.41
CA THR A 207 7.78 -9.39 0.48
C THR A 207 6.63 -10.20 1.05
N GLY A 208 5.40 -9.82 0.72
CA GLY A 208 4.21 -10.58 1.06
C GLY A 208 3.28 -10.74 -0.12
N LEU A 209 2.60 -11.89 -0.16
CA LEU A 209 1.48 -12.12 -1.04
C LEU A 209 0.21 -12.12 -0.18
N LYS A 210 -0.66 -11.15 -0.44
CA LYS A 210 -1.92 -10.99 0.28
C LYS A 210 -3.09 -11.42 -0.59
N PHE A 211 -4.05 -12.14 -0.02
CA PHE A 211 -5.26 -12.59 -0.69
C PHE A 211 -6.51 -12.08 0.04
N LYS A 212 -7.38 -11.39 -0.69
CA LYS A 212 -8.65 -10.86 -0.21
C LYS A 212 -9.70 -11.95 -0.14
N VAL A 213 -9.94 -12.46 1.07
CA VAL A 213 -10.97 -13.47 1.33
C VAL A 213 -12.34 -12.82 1.23
N ASN A 214 -12.57 -11.73 1.97
CA ASN A 214 -13.82 -10.98 1.96
C ASN A 214 -13.58 -9.48 2.29
N ARG A 215 -14.66 -8.73 2.57
CA ARG A 215 -14.60 -7.31 2.96
C ARG A 215 -13.71 -7.04 4.18
N SER A 216 -13.71 -7.94 5.17
CA SER A 216 -13.09 -7.73 6.47
C SER A 216 -11.82 -8.56 6.68
N LEU A 217 -11.60 -9.60 5.90
CA LEU A 217 -10.53 -10.58 6.11
C LEU A 217 -9.64 -10.71 4.87
N ASP A 218 -8.34 -10.71 5.10
CA ASP A 218 -7.31 -11.12 4.15
C ASP A 218 -6.45 -12.23 4.76
N ILE A 219 -5.88 -13.09 3.92
CA ILE A 219 -4.83 -14.04 4.28
C ILE A 219 -3.53 -13.55 3.64
N GLU A 220 -2.40 -13.75 4.31
CA GLU A 220 -1.12 -13.23 3.87
C GLU A 220 0.01 -14.23 4.12
N GLY A 221 0.84 -14.47 3.11
CA GLY A 221 2.13 -15.13 3.28
C GLY A 221 3.25 -14.10 3.17
N ARG A 222 4.17 -14.05 4.13
CA ARG A 222 5.31 -13.14 4.14
C ARG A 222 6.63 -13.90 4.18
N VAL A 223 7.63 -13.37 3.49
CA VAL A 223 9.03 -13.76 3.66
C VAL A 223 9.82 -12.50 3.98
N MET A 224 10.38 -12.47 5.19
CA MET A 224 11.17 -11.35 5.70
C MET A 224 12.62 -11.78 5.86
N TYR A 225 13.56 -10.95 5.42
CA TYR A 225 14.97 -11.05 5.76
C TYR A 225 15.27 -10.08 6.90
N VAL A 226 15.76 -10.61 8.00
CA VAL A 226 16.04 -9.87 9.23
C VAL A 226 17.53 -9.69 9.37
N VAL A 227 17.96 -8.42 9.38
CA VAL A 227 19.34 -8.01 9.64
C VAL A 227 19.45 -7.65 11.11
N THR A 228 20.05 -8.54 11.90
CA THR A 228 20.16 -8.41 13.35
C THR A 228 21.14 -7.32 13.76
N GLY A 229 22.17 -7.08 12.94
CA GLY A 229 23.21 -6.06 13.18
C GLY A 229 24.18 -6.45 14.29
N ASP A 230 24.17 -7.71 14.72
CA ASP A 230 24.97 -8.24 15.83
C ASP A 230 25.53 -9.63 15.45
N ASP A 231 26.80 -9.87 15.82
CA ASP A 231 27.57 -11.08 15.50
C ASP A 231 27.37 -12.18 16.58
N GLN A 232 26.47 -11.96 17.55
CA GLN A 232 26.28 -12.84 18.72
C GLN A 232 24.92 -13.55 18.75
N PHE A 233 24.08 -13.32 17.74
CA PHE A 233 22.69 -13.78 17.71
C PHE A 233 22.60 -15.29 17.46
N ASP A 234 23.55 -15.90 16.77
CA ASP A 234 23.57 -17.34 16.49
C ASP A 234 23.96 -18.21 17.70
N GLY A 235 24.39 -17.60 18.80
CA GLY A 235 24.81 -18.28 20.02
C GLY A 235 26.27 -18.73 20.03
N GLY A 236 27.10 -18.31 19.08
CA GLY A 236 28.54 -18.56 19.06
C GLY A 236 29.32 -17.78 20.14
N GLY A 237 28.75 -16.70 20.67
CA GLY A 237 29.31 -15.94 21.81
C GLY A 237 29.96 -14.62 21.39
N ALA A 238 31.12 -14.28 21.97
CA ALA A 238 31.82 -13.04 21.63
C ALA A 238 32.43 -13.12 20.21
N LYS A 239 32.59 -11.96 19.55
CA LYS A 239 33.15 -11.81 18.19
C LYS A 239 34.47 -12.58 17.92
N TYR A 240 35.27 -12.85 18.95
CA TYR A 240 36.52 -13.60 18.85
C TYR A 240 36.47 -14.99 19.51
N SER A 241 35.27 -15.57 19.69
CA SER A 241 35.14 -16.93 20.19
C SER A 241 35.65 -17.94 19.15
N ALA A 242 36.04 -19.13 19.59
CA ALA A 242 36.42 -20.23 18.69
C ALA A 242 35.25 -20.73 17.80
N ILE A 243 34.03 -20.23 18.01
CA ILE A 243 32.85 -20.51 17.17
C ILE A 243 32.69 -19.42 16.12
N ASN A 244 32.84 -18.14 16.50
CA ASN A 244 32.70 -16.98 15.61
C ASN A 244 33.94 -16.73 14.71
N GLN A 245 35.01 -17.51 14.90
CA GLN A 245 36.19 -17.51 14.02
C GLN A 245 36.12 -18.61 12.95
N ARG A 246 35.00 -19.33 12.84
CA ARG A 246 34.87 -20.48 11.92
C ARG A 246 34.46 -20.06 10.52
N GLU A 247 33.68 -19.01 10.39
CA GLU A 247 33.38 -18.34 9.12
C GLU A 247 33.89 -16.90 9.18
N GLU A 248 34.27 -16.33 8.03
CA GLU A 248 34.56 -14.89 7.92
C GLU A 248 33.27 -14.04 7.87
N ASN A 249 32.11 -14.68 7.72
CA ASN A 249 30.80 -14.04 7.67
C ASN A 249 30.31 -13.71 9.07
N THR A 250 30.40 -12.43 9.45
CA THR A 250 29.97 -11.96 10.78
C THR A 250 28.47 -11.70 10.89
N SER A 251 27.69 -11.81 9.81
CA SER A 251 26.28 -11.43 9.86
C SER A 251 25.40 -12.59 10.33
N ASP A 252 24.81 -12.51 11.53
CA ASP A 252 23.84 -13.48 12.03
C ASP A 252 22.41 -13.14 11.59
N ASN A 253 22.18 -13.16 10.29
CA ASN A 253 20.90 -12.79 9.68
C ASN A 253 20.04 -14.03 9.44
N PHE A 254 18.72 -13.84 9.46
CA PHE A 254 17.79 -14.94 9.25
C PHE A 254 16.62 -14.57 8.34
N PHE A 255 16.12 -15.58 7.63
CA PHE A 255 14.85 -15.49 6.92
C PHE A 255 13.72 -15.89 7.86
N ASN A 256 12.60 -15.18 7.79
CA ASN A 256 11.39 -15.50 8.54
C ASN A 256 10.23 -15.65 7.54
N ALA A 257 9.78 -16.89 7.35
CA ALA A 257 8.63 -17.19 6.51
C ALA A 257 7.39 -17.35 7.39
N THR A 258 6.36 -16.54 7.19
CA THR A 258 5.14 -16.53 8.01
C THR A 258 3.88 -16.63 7.17
N LEU A 259 2.84 -17.22 7.76
CA LEU A 259 1.47 -17.17 7.27
C LEU A 259 0.62 -16.45 8.32
N GLY A 260 -0.24 -15.55 7.85
CA GLY A 260 -1.03 -14.70 8.72
C GLY A 260 -2.38 -14.32 8.14
N VAL A 261 -3.15 -13.66 8.98
CA VAL A 261 -4.50 -13.18 8.72
C VAL A 261 -4.56 -11.70 9.08
N THR A 262 -5.23 -10.90 8.25
CA THR A 262 -5.46 -9.48 8.48
C THR A 262 -6.94 -9.21 8.61
N LEU A 263 -7.34 -8.61 9.73
CA LEU A 263 -8.68 -8.10 9.98
C LEU A 263 -8.71 -6.59 9.68
N LYS A 264 -9.45 -6.21 8.65
CA LYS A 264 -9.71 -4.81 8.26
C LYS A 264 -10.77 -4.22 9.20
N LEU A 265 -10.45 -3.08 9.79
CA LEU A 265 -11.28 -2.41 10.79
C LEU A 265 -12.02 -1.23 10.18
N GLY A 266 -13.33 -1.18 10.40
CA GLY A 266 -14.17 -0.04 10.05
C GLY A 266 -15.50 -0.45 9.43
N LYS A 267 -16.25 0.55 8.98
CA LYS A 267 -17.66 0.43 8.56
C LYS A 267 -17.84 0.52 7.04
N HIS A 268 -16.79 0.90 6.32
CA HIS A 268 -16.85 1.11 4.87
C HIS A 268 -16.77 -0.23 4.13
N GLU A 269 -17.32 -0.25 2.92
CA GLU A 269 -17.36 -1.45 2.07
C GLU A 269 -15.98 -1.93 1.62
N SER A 270 -15.06 -0.98 1.43
CA SER A 270 -13.72 -1.22 0.91
C SER A 270 -12.64 -0.73 1.86
N HIS A 271 -11.51 -1.42 1.87
CA HIS A 271 -10.29 -0.97 2.52
C HIS A 271 -9.39 -0.28 1.50
N LEU A 272 -8.73 0.80 1.91
CA LEU A 272 -7.99 1.72 1.04
C LEU A 272 -6.96 0.99 0.14
N MET A 273 -6.24 0.01 0.70
CA MET A 273 -5.27 -0.83 -0.03
C MET A 273 -5.87 -1.79 -1.06
N TRP A 274 -7.19 -1.91 -1.15
CA TRP A 274 -7.89 -2.74 -2.13
C TRP A 274 -8.74 -1.90 -3.09
N HIS A 275 -8.63 -0.57 -3.02
CA HIS A 275 -9.40 0.35 -3.85
C HIS A 275 -8.53 0.93 -4.96
N ASP A 276 -9.07 0.96 -6.17
CA ASP A 276 -8.44 1.60 -7.33
C ASP A 276 -8.72 3.11 -7.28
N PRO A 277 -7.70 3.99 -7.25
CA PRO A 277 -7.91 5.43 -7.20
C PRO A 277 -8.66 5.99 -8.44
N LEU A 278 -8.59 5.31 -9.59
CA LEU A 278 -9.22 5.78 -10.84
C LEU A 278 -10.63 5.26 -11.05
N GLN A 279 -11.07 4.28 -10.26
CA GLN A 279 -12.39 3.64 -10.41
C GLN A 279 -13.55 4.65 -10.37
N GLU A 280 -13.46 5.67 -9.51
CA GLU A 280 -14.50 6.70 -9.44
C GLU A 280 -14.53 7.59 -10.68
N VAL A 281 -13.37 7.90 -11.26
CA VAL A 281 -13.27 8.69 -12.49
C VAL A 281 -13.88 7.91 -13.64
N TYR A 282 -13.54 6.62 -13.78
CA TYR A 282 -14.11 5.76 -14.81
C TYR A 282 -15.62 5.62 -14.68
N TYR A 283 -16.13 5.44 -13.47
CA TYR A 283 -17.57 5.38 -13.24
C TYR A 283 -18.27 6.68 -13.66
N LYS A 284 -17.72 7.84 -13.33
CA LYS A 284 -18.29 9.13 -13.75
C LYS A 284 -18.24 9.32 -15.26
N LEU A 285 -17.14 8.94 -15.90
CA LEU A 285 -17.01 9.00 -17.36
C LEU A 285 -18.02 8.09 -18.06
N ASP A 286 -18.21 6.87 -17.57
CA ASP A 286 -19.20 5.93 -18.10
C ASP A 286 -20.62 6.45 -17.92
N VAL A 287 -20.95 6.97 -16.74
CA VAL A 287 -22.26 7.61 -16.49
C VAL A 287 -22.48 8.80 -17.43
N LEU A 288 -21.45 9.61 -17.70
CA LEU A 288 -21.56 10.75 -18.62
C LEU A 288 -21.67 10.30 -20.09
N ALA A 289 -20.93 9.28 -20.49
CA ALA A 289 -20.98 8.73 -21.84
C ALA A 289 -22.33 8.08 -22.14
N ASN A 290 -22.93 7.42 -21.14
CA ASN A 290 -24.24 6.77 -21.24
C ASN A 290 -25.40 7.72 -20.91
N LYS A 291 -25.11 8.95 -20.49
CA LYS A 291 -26.13 9.98 -20.35
C LYS A 291 -26.48 10.44 -21.75
N ASN A 292 -27.50 9.82 -22.33
CA ASN A 292 -28.20 10.39 -23.48
C ASN A 292 -28.55 11.82 -23.11
N GLN A 293 -27.86 12.79 -23.72
CA GLN A 293 -28.40 14.12 -23.76
C GLN A 293 -29.58 13.99 -24.71
N ASP A 294 -30.78 13.87 -24.14
CA ASP A 294 -32.01 14.14 -24.88
C ASP A 294 -31.90 15.60 -25.31
N ILE A 295 -31.28 15.81 -26.47
CA ILE A 295 -31.32 17.10 -27.16
C ILE A 295 -32.78 17.22 -27.56
N GLU A 296 -33.55 17.96 -26.77
CA GLU A 296 -34.92 18.33 -27.10
C GLU A 296 -34.86 19.23 -28.33
N VAL A 297 -34.96 18.61 -29.51
CA VAL A 297 -34.99 19.29 -30.81
C VAL A 297 -36.35 19.97 -30.93
N CYS A 298 -36.36 21.26 -31.25
CA CYS A 298 -37.59 22.06 -31.42
C CYS A 298 -38.42 22.21 -30.15
N LYS A 299 -37.76 22.60 -29.04
CA LYS A 299 -38.43 22.86 -27.76
C LYS A 299 -39.48 23.96 -27.87
N LYS A 300 -39.21 24.99 -28.67
CA LYS A 300 -40.15 26.10 -28.89
C LYS A 300 -41.21 25.81 -29.95
N GLY A 301 -41.07 24.73 -30.71
CA GLY A 301 -41.94 24.41 -31.83
C GLY A 301 -41.51 25.08 -33.14
N ASP A 302 -42.48 25.23 -34.03
CA ASP A 302 -42.40 25.92 -35.33
C ASP A 302 -43.72 26.71 -35.44
N ALA A 303 -43.67 28.00 -35.09
CA ALA A 303 -44.87 28.82 -34.87
C ALA A 303 -45.54 29.27 -36.18
N ASP A 304 -44.74 29.54 -37.21
CA ASP A 304 -45.20 29.99 -38.54
C ASP A 304 -45.39 28.83 -39.53
N ASN A 305 -44.99 27.61 -39.15
CA ASN A 305 -45.10 26.37 -39.92
C ASN A 305 -44.33 26.41 -41.24
N ASP A 306 -43.15 27.04 -41.24
CA ASP A 306 -42.27 27.09 -42.41
C ASP A 306 -41.36 25.85 -42.54
N GLY A 307 -41.32 24.99 -41.52
CA GLY A 307 -40.56 23.75 -41.47
C GLY A 307 -39.20 23.86 -40.76
N VAL A 308 -38.85 25.04 -40.22
CA VAL A 308 -37.67 25.28 -39.40
C VAL A 308 -38.12 25.64 -37.99
N CYS A 309 -37.54 24.97 -37.00
CA CYS A 309 -37.98 25.20 -35.62
C CYS A 309 -37.50 26.56 -35.09
N ASP A 310 -38.35 27.25 -34.32
CA ASP A 310 -38.11 28.56 -33.69
C ASP A 310 -36.79 28.66 -32.89
N ASP A 311 -36.24 27.52 -32.45
CA ASP A 311 -34.96 27.46 -31.75
C ASP A 311 -33.76 27.74 -32.68
N TRP A 312 -33.91 27.50 -33.98
CA TRP A 312 -32.90 27.64 -35.04
C TRP A 312 -33.33 28.55 -36.19
N ASP A 313 -34.60 28.91 -36.24
CA ASP A 313 -35.16 29.83 -37.22
C ASP A 313 -34.69 31.27 -36.97
N ARG A 314 -34.28 31.94 -38.04
CA ARG A 314 -33.86 33.34 -38.06
C ARG A 314 -35.00 34.31 -38.37
N GLN A 315 -36.12 33.82 -38.90
CA GLN A 315 -37.28 34.60 -39.29
C GLN A 315 -38.57 33.94 -38.75
N LEU A 316 -38.85 34.18 -37.47
CA LEU A 316 -39.97 33.63 -36.68
C LEU A 316 -41.39 33.98 -37.16
N ASP A 317 -41.51 34.63 -38.32
CA ASP A 317 -42.75 35.16 -38.88
C ASP A 317 -42.82 35.02 -40.40
N THR A 318 -42.24 33.96 -40.94
CA THR A 318 -42.31 33.62 -42.35
C THR A 318 -43.77 33.49 -42.81
N PRO A 319 -44.18 34.13 -43.92
CA PRO A 319 -45.54 34.02 -44.42
C PRO A 319 -45.89 32.58 -44.85
N ALA A 320 -47.11 32.14 -44.50
CA ALA A 320 -47.59 30.81 -44.87
C ALA A 320 -47.50 30.57 -46.40
N GLY A 321 -46.79 29.50 -46.78
CA GLY A 321 -46.58 29.12 -48.18
C GLY A 321 -45.32 29.70 -48.81
N ALA A 322 -44.56 30.56 -48.11
CA ALA A 322 -43.24 30.97 -48.55
C ALA A 322 -42.29 29.77 -48.51
N ARG A 323 -41.34 29.74 -49.45
CA ARG A 323 -40.24 28.76 -49.41
C ARG A 323 -39.11 29.38 -48.60
N VAL A 324 -38.57 28.62 -47.66
CA VAL A 324 -37.48 29.06 -46.78
C VAL A 324 -36.19 28.30 -47.03
N ASP A 325 -35.07 28.89 -46.61
CA ASP A 325 -33.78 28.23 -46.55
C ASP A 325 -33.62 27.36 -45.29
N GLY A 326 -32.45 26.74 -45.11
CA GLY A 326 -32.16 25.90 -43.94
C GLY A 326 -32.08 26.65 -42.61
N ALA A 327 -32.24 27.98 -42.62
CA ALA A 327 -32.28 28.84 -41.44
C ALA A 327 -33.66 29.48 -41.22
N GLY A 328 -34.69 29.08 -41.98
CA GLY A 328 -36.07 29.59 -41.85
C GLY A 328 -36.30 30.95 -42.50
N VAL A 329 -35.35 31.46 -43.28
CA VAL A 329 -35.50 32.75 -43.96
C VAL A 329 -36.21 32.55 -45.30
N ALA A 330 -37.24 33.36 -45.55
CA ALA A 330 -37.97 33.36 -46.83
C ALA A 330 -37.03 33.68 -48.00
N LEU A 331 -37.12 32.89 -49.07
CA LEU A 331 -36.29 33.05 -50.27
C LEU A 331 -36.66 34.35 -51.00
N ASP A 332 -35.62 35.08 -51.37
CA ASP A 332 -35.60 36.25 -52.25
C ASP A 332 -34.46 36.00 -53.25
N THR A 333 -34.81 35.45 -54.40
CA THR A 333 -33.85 34.87 -55.33
C THR A 333 -33.04 35.93 -56.08
N ASP A 334 -33.62 37.10 -56.36
CA ASP A 334 -32.95 38.21 -57.06
C ASP A 334 -32.50 39.36 -56.16
N LEU A 335 -32.79 39.26 -54.85
CA LEU A 335 -32.33 40.14 -53.78
C LEU A 335 -32.86 41.57 -53.93
N ASP A 336 -34.06 41.74 -54.47
CA ASP A 336 -34.72 43.03 -54.63
C ASP A 336 -35.48 43.48 -53.36
N GLY A 337 -35.59 42.59 -52.36
CA GLY A 337 -36.28 42.81 -51.09
C GLY A 337 -37.73 42.33 -51.05
N VAL A 338 -38.23 41.71 -52.13
CA VAL A 338 -39.55 41.07 -52.21
C VAL A 338 -39.35 39.56 -52.25
N ILE A 339 -39.91 38.86 -51.26
CA ILE A 339 -39.80 37.39 -51.21
C ILE A 339 -40.45 36.75 -52.45
N ASP A 340 -39.91 35.60 -52.88
CA ASP A 340 -40.33 34.84 -54.06
C ASP A 340 -41.83 34.50 -54.07
N LEU A 341 -42.47 34.46 -52.90
CA LEU A 341 -43.92 34.24 -52.76
C LEU A 341 -44.75 35.40 -53.33
N TYR A 342 -44.26 36.62 -53.20
CA TYR A 342 -44.96 37.85 -53.62
C TYR A 342 -44.36 38.49 -54.87
N ASP A 343 -43.21 37.98 -55.32
CA ASP A 343 -42.58 38.44 -56.53
C ASP A 343 -43.17 37.74 -57.79
N LYS A 344 -43.54 38.56 -58.78
CA LYS A 344 -44.04 38.10 -60.08
C LYS A 344 -42.90 37.65 -60.99
N CYS A 345 -41.69 38.11 -60.73
CA CYS A 345 -40.54 37.98 -61.60
C CYS A 345 -39.31 37.50 -60.82
N VAL A 346 -39.40 36.34 -60.15
CA VAL A 346 -38.45 35.70 -59.19
C VAL A 346 -36.94 35.72 -59.54
N THR A 347 -36.55 36.18 -60.72
CA THR A 347 -35.15 36.19 -61.20
C THR A 347 -34.74 37.55 -61.77
N VAL A 348 -35.54 38.61 -61.61
CA VAL A 348 -35.36 39.92 -62.25
C VAL A 348 -35.47 41.04 -61.20
N PRO A 349 -34.33 41.65 -60.79
CA PRO A 349 -34.29 42.68 -59.75
C PRO A 349 -35.03 44.00 -60.08
#